data_AF-A0A9D6MXV1-F1
#
_entry.id   AF-A0A9D6MXV1-F1
#
_cell.length_a   1.000
_cell.length_b   1.000
_cell.length_c   1.000
_cell.angle_alpha   90.00
_cell.angle_beta   90.00
_cell.angle_gamma   90.00
#
_symmetry.space_group_name_H-M   'P 1'
#
loop_
_entity.id
_entity.type
_entity.pdbx_description
1 polymer ?
#
loop_
_entity_poly.entity_id
_entity_poly.type
_entity_poly.pdbx_seq_one_letter_code
_entity_poly.pdbx_strand_id
1 'polypeptide(L)'
;MSKKKSPSVESTTSPTMAGYTRLLGDIDHLIVTIRPFARQLAALQRRMKAAGLFANERELLDCPQCGLREDVLISGLLITYREPGFPQDTGLRFEELTADTFRCPSCGQKVNERFASDEPISGFLAKPATKRCKSAAPAKEGKRKA
;
A
#
# COMPACT_ATOMS: atom_id res chain seq x y z
N MET A 1 -41.06 -52.94 12.86
CA MET A 1 -40.07 -52.83 11.78
C MET A 1 -39.99 -51.37 11.35
N SER A 2 -39.07 -50.61 11.95
CA SER A 2 -38.95 -49.15 11.75
C SER A 2 -38.02 -48.86 10.58
N LYS A 3 -38.57 -48.39 9.45
CA LYS A 3 -37.76 -47.81 8.36
C LYS A 3 -37.40 -46.37 8.74
N LYS A 4 -36.16 -46.17 9.18
CA LYS A 4 -35.54 -44.85 9.33
C LYS A 4 -35.40 -44.24 7.94
N LYS A 5 -36.07 -43.11 7.70
CA LYS A 5 -35.90 -42.27 6.51
C LYS A 5 -34.74 -41.33 6.80
N SER A 6 -33.64 -41.51 6.09
CA SER A 6 -32.49 -40.60 6.11
C SER A 6 -32.86 -39.25 5.50
N PRO A 7 -32.39 -38.12 6.05
CA PRO A 7 -32.48 -36.83 5.39
C PRO A 7 -31.43 -36.75 4.28
N SER A 8 -31.89 -36.54 3.04
CA SER A 8 -31.04 -36.19 1.91
C SER A 8 -30.37 -34.84 2.17
N VAL A 9 -29.05 -34.85 2.05
CA VAL A 9 -28.21 -33.66 1.87
C VAL A 9 -28.38 -33.16 0.44
N GLU A 10 -29.11 -32.07 0.25
CA GLU A 10 -29.12 -31.29 -1.00
C GLU A 10 -28.41 -29.96 -0.68
N SER A 11 -27.18 -29.81 -1.15
CA SER A 11 -26.85 -29.23 -2.45
C SER A 11 -26.49 -27.76 -2.28
N THR A 12 -25.21 -27.50 -2.05
CA THR A 12 -24.57 -26.22 -2.35
C THR A 12 -24.81 -25.90 -3.82
N THR A 13 -25.83 -25.07 -4.09
CA THR A 13 -26.12 -24.58 -5.44
C THR A 13 -25.05 -23.59 -5.86
N SER A 14 -24.12 -24.08 -6.68
CA SER A 14 -23.26 -23.23 -7.51
C SER A 14 -24.14 -22.28 -8.33
N PRO A 15 -23.82 -20.97 -8.40
CA PRO A 15 -24.62 -20.02 -9.16
C PRO A 15 -24.64 -20.40 -10.65
N THR A 16 -25.83 -20.40 -11.24
CA THR A 16 -26.08 -20.64 -12.66
C THR A 16 -25.38 -19.60 -13.53
N MET A 17 -24.86 -20.00 -14.70
CA MET A 17 -24.15 -19.14 -15.66
C MET A 17 -24.89 -17.83 -16.01
N ALA A 18 -26.22 -17.84 -15.99
CA ALA A 18 -27.07 -16.66 -16.21
C ALA A 18 -26.93 -15.59 -15.12
N GLY A 19 -26.62 -15.98 -13.88
CA GLY A 19 -26.36 -15.06 -12.77
C GLY A 19 -25.04 -14.31 -12.92
N TYR A 20 -24.01 -14.99 -13.44
CA TYR A 20 -22.70 -14.37 -13.69
C TYR A 20 -22.78 -13.30 -14.79
N THR A 21 -23.51 -13.56 -15.88
CA THR A 21 -23.72 -12.58 -16.95
C THR A 21 -24.49 -11.33 -16.50
N ARG A 22 -25.44 -11.48 -15.56
CA ARG A 22 -26.18 -10.33 -15.02
C ARG A 22 -25.30 -9.46 -14.12
N LEU A 23 -24.52 -10.08 -13.23
CA LEU A 23 -23.56 -9.40 -12.37
C LEU A 23 -22.50 -8.63 -13.15
N LEU A 24 -21.98 -9.21 -14.24
CA LEU A 24 -21.03 -8.52 -15.12
C LEU A 24 -21.65 -7.29 -15.80
N GLY A 25 -22.89 -7.41 -16.29
CA GLY A 25 -23.62 -6.26 -16.86
C GLY A 25 -23.89 -5.14 -15.86
N ASP A 26 -24.19 -5.50 -14.61
CA ASP A 26 -24.40 -4.53 -13.52
C ASP A 26 -23.10 -3.79 -13.16
N ILE A 27 -21.95 -4.49 -13.18
CA ILE A 27 -20.61 -3.89 -12.97
C ILE A 27 -20.27 -2.93 -14.12
N ASP A 28 -20.48 -3.33 -15.37
CA ASP A 28 -20.22 -2.48 -16.54
C ASP A 28 -21.05 -1.19 -16.48
N HIS A 29 -22.34 -1.30 -16.12
CA HIS A 29 -23.21 -0.15 -15.93
C HIS A 29 -22.71 0.77 -14.80
N LEU A 30 -22.28 0.19 -13.68
CA LEU A 30 -21.71 0.94 -12.57
C LEU A 30 -20.44 1.70 -12.99
N ILE A 31 -19.54 1.06 -13.74
CA ILE A 31 -18.31 1.68 -14.26
C ILE A 31 -18.65 2.88 -15.14
N VAL A 32 -19.62 2.75 -16.04
CA VAL A 32 -20.07 3.86 -16.90
C VAL A 32 -20.61 5.02 -16.04
N THR A 33 -21.37 4.69 -15.00
CA THR A 33 -21.99 5.67 -14.10
C THR A 33 -20.96 6.43 -13.25
N ILE A 34 -19.94 5.75 -12.74
CA ILE A 34 -18.96 6.37 -11.82
C ILE A 34 -17.81 7.09 -12.54
N ARG A 35 -17.51 6.71 -13.78
CA ARG A 35 -16.43 7.29 -14.60
C ARG A 35 -16.41 8.83 -14.65
N PRO A 36 -17.53 9.57 -14.85
CA PRO A 36 -17.50 11.03 -14.84
C PRO A 36 -17.06 11.61 -13.49
N PHE A 37 -17.50 11.01 -12.37
CA PHE A 37 -17.10 11.44 -11.04
C PHE A 37 -15.62 11.19 -10.78
N ALA A 38 -15.11 10.01 -11.18
CA ALA A 38 -13.68 9.71 -11.09
C ALA A 38 -12.81 10.74 -11.85
N ARG A 39 -13.27 11.20 -13.02
CA ARG A 39 -12.59 12.26 -13.78
C ARG A 39 -12.60 13.61 -13.06
N GLN A 40 -13.71 13.95 -12.42
CA GLN A 40 -13.82 15.18 -11.63
C GLN A 40 -12.90 15.14 -10.41
N LEU A 41 -12.85 14.00 -9.70
CA LEU A 41 -11.92 13.78 -8.60
C LEU A 41 -10.46 13.93 -9.04
N ALA A 42 -10.06 13.27 -10.14
CA ALA A 42 -8.72 13.40 -10.69
C ALA A 42 -8.38 14.84 -11.14
N ALA A 43 -9.36 15.58 -11.65
CA ALA A 43 -9.17 17.00 -11.98
C ALA A 43 -9.00 17.87 -10.72
N LEU A 44 -9.78 17.59 -9.66
CA LEU A 44 -9.66 18.28 -8.38
C LEU A 44 -8.31 18.00 -7.71
N GLN A 45 -7.90 16.74 -7.65
CA GLN A 45 -6.61 16.34 -7.10
C GLN A 45 -5.44 17.04 -7.79
N ARG A 46 -5.47 17.16 -9.13
CA ARG A 46 -4.45 17.92 -9.88
C ARG A 46 -4.41 19.40 -9.48
N ARG A 47 -5.58 20.03 -9.26
CA ARG A 47 -5.65 21.43 -8.81
C ARG A 47 -5.14 21.59 -7.38
N MET A 48 -5.46 20.65 -6.49
CA MET A 48 -4.95 20.62 -5.12
C MET A 48 -3.42 20.55 -5.11
N LYS A 49 -2.83 19.64 -5.87
CA LYS A 49 -1.36 19.54 -6.03
C LYS A 49 -0.73 20.83 -6.51
N ALA A 50 -1.30 21.45 -7.55
CA ALA A 50 -0.80 22.71 -8.09
C ALA A 50 -0.84 23.84 -7.04
N ALA A 51 -1.75 23.76 -6.06
CA ALA A 51 -1.85 24.68 -4.93
C ALA A 51 -1.02 24.26 -3.70
N GLY A 52 -0.24 23.17 -3.78
CA GLY A 52 0.54 22.63 -2.65
C GLY A 52 -0.28 21.91 -1.58
N LEU A 53 -1.56 21.64 -1.86
CA LEU A 53 -2.44 20.88 -0.97
C LEU A 53 -2.22 19.38 -1.12
N PHE A 54 -2.41 18.66 -0.03
CA PHE A 54 -2.35 17.20 -0.03
C PHE A 54 -3.62 16.62 -0.67
N ALA A 55 -3.46 15.82 -1.72
CA ALA A 55 -4.55 15.31 -2.54
C ALA A 55 -5.11 13.93 -2.09
N ASN A 56 -4.66 13.40 -0.94
CA ASN A 56 -5.07 12.10 -0.38
C ASN A 56 -4.98 10.94 -1.38
N GLU A 57 -3.95 10.95 -2.22
CA GLU A 57 -3.74 9.91 -3.24
C GLU A 57 -2.77 8.81 -2.80
N ARG A 58 -2.11 9.04 -1.67
CA ARG A 58 -1.15 8.14 -1.02
C ARG A 58 -1.13 8.41 0.48
N GLU A 59 -0.44 7.55 1.21
CA GLU A 59 -0.14 7.76 2.62
C GLU A 59 0.96 8.81 2.84
N LEU A 60 0.99 9.38 4.05
CA LEU A 60 2.04 10.31 4.49
C LEU A 60 3.33 9.54 4.79
N LEU A 61 4.46 10.06 4.29
CA LEU A 61 5.74 9.37 4.36
C LEU A 61 6.54 9.74 5.62
N ASP A 62 7.18 8.75 6.22
CA ASP A 62 8.12 8.90 7.34
C ASP A 62 9.45 8.24 6.96
N CYS A 63 10.53 9.01 6.95
CA CYS A 63 11.86 8.49 6.66
C CYS A 63 12.54 7.97 7.95
N PRO A 64 12.70 6.65 8.10
CA PRO A 64 13.27 6.07 9.31
C PRO A 64 14.77 6.35 9.50
N GLN A 65 15.47 6.81 8.45
CA GLN A 65 16.90 7.08 8.50
C GLN A 65 17.21 8.46 9.07
N CYS A 66 16.54 9.50 8.59
CA CYS A 66 16.85 10.88 8.97
C CYS A 66 15.73 11.59 9.73
N GLY A 67 14.62 10.91 10.01
CA GLY A 67 13.49 11.44 10.77
C GLY A 67 12.70 12.54 10.04
N LEU A 68 12.83 12.65 8.71
CA LEU A 68 12.02 13.56 7.91
C LEU A 68 10.63 12.97 7.70
N ARG A 69 9.59 13.71 8.04
CA ARG A 69 8.19 13.26 7.99
C ARG A 69 7.32 14.21 7.19
N GLU A 70 6.29 13.68 6.55
CA GLU A 70 5.18 14.44 5.99
C GLU A 70 4.04 14.60 6.99
N ASP A 71 3.35 15.74 6.94
CA ASP A 71 2.11 16.00 7.67
C ASP A 71 1.22 16.96 6.88
N VAL A 72 -0.04 17.09 7.28
CA VAL A 72 -1.02 17.96 6.65
C VAL A 72 -1.54 18.95 7.67
N LEU A 73 -1.33 20.24 7.40
CA LEU A 73 -1.89 21.29 8.24
C LEU A 73 -3.42 21.32 8.15
N ILE A 74 -4.07 21.98 9.12
CA ILE A 74 -5.53 22.19 9.10
C ILE A 74 -6.02 22.89 7.82
N SER A 75 -5.15 23.64 7.14
CA SER A 75 -5.42 24.27 5.85
C SER A 75 -5.39 23.30 4.66
N GLY A 76 -5.00 22.04 4.86
CA GLY A 76 -4.80 21.03 3.83
C GLY A 76 -3.44 21.08 3.15
N LEU A 77 -2.52 21.96 3.58
CA LEU A 77 -1.18 22.06 3.02
C LEU A 77 -0.31 20.87 3.42
N LEU A 78 0.32 20.24 2.44
CA LEU A 78 1.33 19.21 2.68
C LEU A 78 2.62 19.88 3.13
N ILE A 79 3.08 19.52 4.32
CA ILE A 79 4.35 19.98 4.90
C ILE A 79 5.29 18.81 5.12
N THR A 80 6.58 19.13 5.24
CA THR A 80 7.59 18.18 5.72
C THR A 80 8.32 18.76 6.91
N TYR A 81 8.53 17.99 7.96
CA TYR A 81 9.14 18.50 9.19
C TYR A 81 10.04 17.46 9.84
N ARG A 82 10.75 17.87 10.90
CA ARG A 82 11.57 17.01 11.76
C ARG A 82 11.26 17.28 13.22
N GLU A 83 11.36 16.23 14.02
CA GLU A 83 11.37 16.33 15.48
C GLU A 83 12.82 16.52 16.01
N PRO A 84 13.01 17.09 17.21
CA PRO A 84 12.01 17.71 18.09
C PRO A 84 11.78 19.20 17.75
N GLY A 85 10.52 19.64 17.67
CA GLY A 85 10.16 21.03 17.41
C GLY A 85 8.71 21.22 16.98
N PHE A 86 8.29 22.46 16.80
CA PHE A 86 7.01 22.75 16.14
C PHE A 86 7.10 22.29 14.68
N PRO A 87 6.05 21.66 14.13
CA PRO A 87 6.01 21.23 12.75
C PRO A 87 6.07 22.45 11.82
N GLN A 88 7.29 22.83 11.45
CA GLN A 88 7.59 23.86 10.46
C GLN A 88 7.97 23.17 9.16
N ASP A 89 7.37 23.61 8.07
CA ASP A 89 7.68 23.06 6.77
C ASP A 89 9.12 23.35 6.37
N THR A 90 9.88 22.30 6.12
CA THR A 90 11.26 22.37 5.62
C THR A 90 11.32 22.64 4.12
N GLY A 91 10.18 22.56 3.43
CA GLY A 91 10.08 22.74 1.97
C GLY A 91 10.64 21.55 1.17
N LEU A 92 11.18 20.52 1.84
CA LEU A 92 11.63 19.30 1.20
C LEU A 92 10.42 18.48 0.75
N ARG A 93 10.50 17.78 -0.38
CA ARG A 93 9.39 16.93 -0.86
C ARG A 93 9.95 15.58 -1.29
N PHE A 94 9.24 14.51 -0.94
CA PHE A 94 9.60 13.16 -1.36
C PHE A 94 9.42 13.03 -2.87
N GLU A 95 10.41 12.43 -3.51
CA GLU A 95 10.41 12.20 -4.96
C GLU A 95 9.87 10.79 -5.23
N GLU A 96 8.79 10.69 -6.00
CA GLU A 96 8.23 9.39 -6.40
C GLU A 96 9.18 8.68 -7.38
N LEU A 97 9.60 7.46 -7.05
CA LEU A 97 10.41 6.61 -7.92
C LEU A 97 9.54 5.57 -8.65
N THR A 98 8.61 4.98 -7.92
CA THR A 98 7.57 4.06 -8.39
C THR A 98 6.30 4.32 -7.58
N ALA A 99 5.18 3.71 -7.98
CA ALA A 99 3.88 3.91 -7.31
C ALA A 99 3.95 3.85 -5.77
N ASP A 100 4.68 2.90 -5.21
CA ASP A 100 4.75 2.70 -3.75
C ASP A 100 6.12 3.02 -3.14
N THR A 101 7.05 3.60 -3.91
CA THR A 101 8.43 3.85 -3.45
C THR A 101 8.87 5.27 -3.77
N PHE A 102 9.39 5.93 -2.74
CA PHE A 102 9.77 7.33 -2.74
C PHE A 102 11.22 7.48 -2.29
N ARG A 103 11.88 8.53 -2.77
CA ARG A 103 13.22 8.92 -2.36
C ARG A 103 13.12 10.05 -1.36
N CYS A 104 13.77 9.85 -0.20
CA CYS A 104 13.90 10.91 0.78
C CYS A 104 14.81 12.03 0.24
N PRO A 105 14.34 13.29 0.20
CA PRO A 105 15.10 14.41 -0.32
C PRO A 105 16.30 14.79 0.56
N SER A 106 16.29 14.42 1.85
CA SER A 106 17.40 14.76 2.75
C SER A 106 18.54 13.75 2.76
N CYS A 107 18.26 12.44 2.76
CA CYS A 107 19.28 11.41 2.93
C CYS A 107 19.38 10.43 1.74
N GLY A 108 18.48 10.54 0.76
CA GLY A 108 18.44 9.65 -0.40
C GLY A 108 17.90 8.25 -0.13
N GLN A 109 17.53 7.93 1.12
CA GLN A 109 16.93 6.65 1.48
C GLN A 109 15.62 6.43 0.72
N LYS A 110 15.40 5.19 0.26
CA LYS A 110 14.11 4.77 -0.28
C LYS A 110 13.13 4.50 0.86
N VAL A 111 11.95 5.11 0.78
CA VAL A 111 10.82 4.97 1.70
C VAL A 111 9.67 4.39 0.91
N ASN A 112 9.03 3.35 1.45
CA ASN A 112 7.82 2.80 0.86
C ASN A 112 6.60 3.39 1.56
N GLU A 113 5.49 3.49 0.84
CA GLU A 113 4.20 3.67 1.50
C GLU A 113 4.01 2.52 2.48
N ARG A 114 3.75 2.84 3.74
CA ARG A 114 3.32 1.81 4.68
C ARG A 114 1.93 1.42 4.22
N PHE A 115 1.84 0.35 3.43
CA PHE A 115 0.61 -0.42 3.39
C PHE A 115 0.29 -0.75 4.85
N ALA A 116 -0.70 -0.06 5.43
CA ALA A 116 -1.42 -0.63 6.55
C ALA A 116 -1.87 -1.98 6.01
N SER A 117 -1.19 -3.05 6.41
CA SER A 117 -1.50 -4.38 5.95
C SER A 117 -2.97 -4.59 6.25
N ASP A 118 -3.79 -4.60 5.21
CA ASP A 118 -5.13 -5.14 5.26
C ASP A 118 -5.01 -6.48 5.98
N GLU A 119 -5.82 -6.64 7.03
CA GLU A 119 -6.13 -7.94 7.60
C GLU A 119 -6.16 -9.00 6.48
N PRO A 120 -5.47 -10.13 6.64
CA PRO A 120 -5.30 -11.06 5.54
C PRO A 120 -6.67 -11.59 5.10
N ILE A 121 -7.07 -11.25 3.86
CA ILE A 121 -8.11 -11.99 3.17
C ILE A 121 -7.62 -13.45 3.06
N SER A 122 -8.37 -14.31 3.73
CA SER A 122 -8.14 -15.71 4.09
C SER A 122 -7.47 -16.62 3.05
N GLY A 123 -6.72 -17.61 3.54
CA GLY A 123 -6.74 -18.94 2.92
C GLY A 123 -5.98 -19.10 1.60
N PHE A 124 -4.67 -18.84 1.59
CA PHE A 124 -3.78 -19.44 0.61
C PHE A 124 -2.56 -20.04 1.33
N LEU A 125 -2.38 -21.36 1.17
CA LEU A 125 -1.32 -22.16 1.77
C LEU A 125 0.06 -21.54 1.55
N ALA A 126 0.61 -20.92 2.59
CA ALA A 126 2.01 -20.55 2.65
C ALA A 126 2.86 -21.83 2.71
N LYS A 127 3.67 -22.07 1.67
CA LYS A 127 4.77 -23.04 1.76
C LYS A 127 5.81 -22.50 2.75
N PRO A 128 6.32 -23.31 3.69
CA PRO A 128 7.35 -22.84 4.62
C PRO A 128 8.71 -22.76 3.90
N ALA A 129 9.22 -21.53 3.72
CA ALA A 129 10.64 -21.33 3.46
C ALA A 129 11.41 -21.53 4.78
N THR A 130 12.16 -22.62 4.84
CA THR A 130 12.98 -23.01 5.98
C THR A 130 14.10 -22.00 6.23
N LYS A 131 14.18 -21.51 7.47
CA LYS A 131 15.34 -20.78 7.98
C LYS A 131 16.51 -21.76 8.14
N ARG A 132 17.70 -21.39 7.68
CA ARG A 132 18.94 -21.85 8.31
C ARG A 132 20.02 -20.76 8.27
N CYS A 133 20.21 -20.12 9.43
CA CYS A 133 21.43 -19.39 9.74
C CYS A 133 22.58 -20.40 9.95
N LYS A 134 23.81 -20.01 9.59
CA LYS A 134 24.98 -20.14 10.47
C LYS A 134 26.16 -19.32 9.92
N SER A 135 26.66 -18.47 10.80
CA SER A 135 27.86 -17.64 10.74
C SER A 135 29.15 -18.46 10.90
N ALA A 136 30.27 -17.94 10.36
CA ALA A 136 31.62 -18.02 10.96
C ALA A 136 32.59 -17.07 10.22
N ALA A 137 33.38 -16.31 10.99
CA ALA A 137 34.41 -15.35 10.57
C ALA A 137 35.81 -16.01 10.51
N PRO A 138 36.95 -15.29 10.66
CA PRO A 138 37.84 -14.79 9.59
C PRO A 138 39.27 -15.38 9.61
N ALA A 139 40.07 -15.15 8.56
CA ALA A 139 41.52 -15.40 8.48
C ALA A 139 42.06 -14.75 7.18
N LYS A 140 43.24 -14.13 7.03
CA LYS A 140 44.43 -13.94 7.87
C LYS A 140 45.30 -12.82 7.27
N GLU A 141 46.07 -12.21 8.16
CA GLU A 141 47.29 -11.42 7.99
C GLU A 141 48.26 -11.89 6.87
N GLY A 142 48.93 -10.95 6.19
CA GLY A 142 49.99 -11.27 5.21
C GLY A 142 50.83 -10.05 4.80
N LYS A 143 51.72 -9.61 5.68
CA LYS A 143 52.70 -8.53 5.50
C LYS A 143 54.06 -9.14 5.12
N ARG A 144 54.71 -8.71 4.01
CA ARG A 144 56.17 -8.42 3.89
C ARG A 144 56.69 -8.33 2.43
N LYS A 145 57.26 -7.15 2.13
CA LYS A 145 58.53 -6.81 1.43
C LYS A 145 59.02 -7.66 0.25
N ALA A 146 59.24 -6.99 -0.89
CA ALA A 146 60.56 -6.67 -1.43
C ALA A 146 60.48 -5.34 -2.19
#